data_AF-M3GCR5-F1
#
_entry.id   AF-M3GCR5-F1
#
_cell.length_a   1.000
_cell.length_b   1.000
_cell.length_c   1.000
_cell.angle_alpha   90.00
_cell.angle_beta   90.00
_cell.angle_gamma   90.00
#
_symmetry.space_group_name_H-M   'P 1'
#
loop_
_entity.id
_entity.type
_entity.pdbx_description
1 polymer ?
#
loop_
_entity_poly.entity_id
_entity_poly.type
_entity_poly.pdbx_seq_one_letter_code
_entity_poly.pdbx_strand_id
1 'polypeptide(L)'
;MFRILWTVFLIFSLLLICTCKDEKKEAVHKAGETKKVETIAYPFPLDNAPTPTRILLGKTLFFDPILSGSNWISCATCHNPGLAWTDGLKTAVGHNMKILGKNTPTIL
;
A
#
# COMPACT_ATOMS: atom_id res chain seq x y z
N MET A 1 -49.20 -0.20 -32.42
CA MET A 1 -48.01 -0.97 -32.02
C MET A 1 -46.74 -0.10 -31.92
N PHE A 2 -46.42 0.75 -32.90
CA PHE A 2 -45.23 1.63 -32.86
C PHE A 2 -45.16 2.63 -31.69
N ARG A 3 -46.30 3.20 -31.25
CA ARG A 3 -46.32 4.16 -30.12
C ARG A 3 -45.94 3.53 -28.78
N ILE A 4 -46.31 2.27 -28.56
CA ILE A 4 -45.99 1.53 -27.32
C ILE A 4 -44.51 1.13 -27.31
N LEU A 5 -43.97 0.76 -28.48
CA LEU A 5 -42.55 0.47 -28.64
C LEU A 5 -41.68 1.71 -28.34
N TRP A 6 -42.12 2.89 -28.79
CA TRP A 6 -41.37 4.13 -28.60
C TRP A 6 -41.42 4.64 -27.16
N THR A 7 -42.55 4.47 -26.45
CA THR A 7 -42.64 4.81 -25.03
C THR A 7 -41.81 3.89 -24.15
N VAL A 8 -41.76 2.58 -24.45
CA VAL A 8 -40.91 1.63 -23.72
C VAL A 8 -39.43 1.93 -23.96
N PHE A 9 -39.05 2.29 -25.19
CA PHE A 9 -37.68 2.68 -25.52
C PHE A 9 -37.25 3.98 -24.80
N LEU A 10 -38.13 4.98 -24.72
CA LEU A 10 -37.86 6.22 -23.99
C LEU A 10 -37.77 6.01 -22.48
N ILE A 11 -38.62 5.16 -21.90
CA ILE A 11 -38.57 4.82 -20.47
C ILE A 11 -37.28 4.03 -20.15
N PHE A 12 -36.91 3.07 -20.99
CA PHE A 12 -35.67 2.29 -20.82
C PHE A 12 -34.43 3.18 -20.98
N SER A 13 -34.42 4.11 -21.94
CA SER A 13 -33.37 5.11 -22.11
C SER A 13 -33.28 6.07 -20.93
N LEU A 14 -34.41 6.48 -20.34
CA LEU A 14 -34.43 7.36 -19.17
C LEU A 14 -33.93 6.62 -17.90
N LEU A 15 -34.27 5.33 -17.76
CA LEU A 15 -33.75 4.46 -16.71
C LEU A 15 -32.25 4.21 -16.85
N LEU A 16 -31.73 4.11 -18.08
CA LEU A 16 -30.29 3.98 -18.35
C LEU A 16 -29.51 5.26 -17.97
N ILE A 17 -30.12 6.44 -18.13
CA ILE A 17 -29.49 7.72 -17.78
C ILE A 17 -29.47 7.93 -16.25
N CYS A 18 -30.41 7.35 -15.50
CA CYS A 18 -30.47 7.47 -14.04
C CYS A 18 -29.54 6.51 -13.27
N THR A 19 -28.84 5.56 -13.93
CA THR A 19 -27.98 4.57 -13.25
C THR A 19 -26.49 4.95 -13.15
N CYS A 20 -26.11 6.19 -13.42
CA CYS A 20 -24.76 6.69 -13.10
C CYS A 20 -24.83 7.61 -11.88
N LYS A 21 -25.00 7.01 -10.69
CA LYS A 21 -24.61 7.67 -9.44
C LYS A 21 -23.19 7.20 -9.13
N ASP A 22 -22.21 7.87 -9.72
CA ASP A 22 -20.80 7.75 -9.34
C ASP A 22 -20.66 8.31 -7.91
N GLU A 23 -20.89 7.47 -6.90
CA GLU A 23 -20.30 7.71 -5.59
C GLU A 23 -18.80 7.42 -5.71
N LYS A 24 -18.04 8.42 -6.17
CA LYS A 24 -16.62 8.50 -5.83
C LYS A 24 -16.54 8.69 -4.32
N LYS A 25 -16.54 7.58 -3.58
CA LYS A 25 -16.04 7.57 -2.21
C LYS A 25 -14.53 7.73 -2.36
N GLU A 26 -14.08 8.98 -2.38
CA GLU A 26 -12.71 9.27 -1.99
C GLU A 26 -12.56 8.71 -0.57
N ALA A 27 -11.97 7.53 -0.47
CA ALA A 27 -11.40 7.05 0.77
C ALA A 27 -10.18 7.92 1.06
N VAL A 28 -10.41 9.20 1.36
CA VAL A 28 -9.51 9.98 2.17
C VAL A 28 -9.48 9.22 3.49
N HIS A 29 -8.43 8.43 3.69
CA HIS A 29 -8.03 8.03 5.02
C HIS A 29 -7.96 9.33 5.82
N LYS A 30 -9.02 9.60 6.60
CA LYS A 30 -8.99 10.64 7.62
C LYS A 30 -7.67 10.42 8.34
N ALA A 31 -6.88 11.47 8.47
CA ALA A 31 -5.78 11.54 9.42
C ALA A 31 -6.41 11.50 10.84
N GLY A 32 -7.05 10.38 11.15
CA GLY A 32 -7.56 10.02 12.45
C GLY A 32 -6.34 9.62 13.23
N GLU A 33 -5.83 10.59 14.00
CA GLU A 33 -5.34 10.38 15.34
C GLU A 33 -4.71 9.00 15.53
N THR A 34 -3.50 8.84 15.01
CA THR A 34 -2.70 7.67 15.29
C THR A 34 -2.49 7.64 16.80
N LYS A 35 -3.15 6.69 17.48
CA LYS A 35 -2.87 6.36 18.88
C LYS A 35 -1.35 6.36 19.04
N LYS A 36 -0.83 7.29 19.84
CA LYS A 36 0.60 7.38 20.12
C LYS A 36 1.02 6.01 20.61
N VAL A 37 1.68 5.24 19.76
CA VAL A 37 2.26 3.96 20.14
C VAL A 37 3.24 4.32 21.23
N GLU A 38 2.99 3.82 22.43
CA GLU A 38 3.90 3.97 23.56
C GLU A 38 5.24 3.41 23.09
N THR A 39 6.18 4.32 22.86
CA THR A 39 7.45 3.99 22.24
C THR A 39 8.19 3.07 23.19
N ILE A 40 8.25 1.78 22.85
CA ILE A 40 9.26 0.88 23.38
C ILE A 40 10.59 1.58 23.09
N ALA A 41 11.27 2.06 24.12
CA ALA A 41 12.46 2.89 23.96
C ALA A 41 13.62 2.01 23.48
N TYR A 42 13.70 1.80 22.17
CA TYR A 42 14.91 1.28 21.56
C TYR A 42 16.01 2.33 21.74
N PRO A 43 17.20 1.95 22.25
CA PRO A 43 18.30 2.89 22.36
C PRO A 43 18.71 3.31 20.95
N PHE A 44 18.49 4.58 20.64
CA PHE A 44 18.99 5.17 19.40
C PHE A 44 20.46 5.56 19.60
N PRO A 45 21.32 5.37 18.58
CA PRO A 45 22.65 5.95 18.59
C PRO A 45 22.58 7.47 18.80
N LEU A 46 23.56 8.03 19.51
CA LEU A 46 23.60 9.46 19.87
C LEU A 46 23.54 10.38 18.64
N ASP A 47 24.08 9.93 17.51
CA ASP A 47 24.13 10.63 16.22
C ASP A 47 22.95 10.30 15.28
N ASN A 48 22.03 9.44 15.71
CA ASN A 48 20.89 8.98 14.92
C ASN A 48 19.58 9.01 15.73
N ALA A 49 19.36 10.10 16.47
CA ALA A 49 18.09 10.33 17.13
C ALA A 49 16.95 10.48 16.10
N PRO A 50 15.77 9.89 16.34
CA PRO A 50 14.63 10.01 15.46
C PRO A 50 14.07 11.44 15.51
N THR A 51 13.91 12.04 14.34
CA THR A 51 13.14 13.28 14.16
C THR A 51 11.95 13.00 13.23
N PRO A 52 10.86 13.78 13.28
CA PRO A 52 9.72 13.56 12.38
C PRO A 52 10.13 13.50 10.90
N THR A 53 11.04 14.38 10.48
CA THR A 53 11.57 14.41 9.12
C THR A 53 12.40 13.16 8.79
N ARG A 54 13.25 12.68 9.71
CA ARG A 54 14.02 11.44 9.51
C ARG A 54 13.12 10.22 9.43
N ILE A 55 12.09 10.13 10.27
CA ILE A 55 11.11 9.04 10.25
C ILE A 55 10.36 9.05 8.91
N LEU A 56 9.90 10.21 8.45
CA LEU A 56 9.20 10.34 7.19
C LEU A 56 10.09 9.93 6.01
N LEU A 57 11.33 10.44 5.97
CA LEU A 57 12.30 10.07 4.95
C LEU A 57 12.58 8.56 4.96
N GLY A 58 12.85 7.98 6.13
CA GLY A 58 13.09 6.55 6.29
C GLY A 58 11.90 5.71 5.81
N LYS A 59 10.67 6.13 6.13
CA LYS A 59 9.46 5.50 5.60
C LYS A 59 9.41 5.55 4.07
N THR A 60 9.66 6.71 3.46
CA THR A 60 9.66 6.83 1.99
C THR A 60 10.69 5.88 1.37
N LEU A 61 11.93 5.92 1.86
CA LEU A 61 13.02 5.08 1.37
C LEU A 61 12.76 3.58 1.55
N PHE A 62 12.08 3.17 2.62
CA PHE A 62 11.76 1.77 2.88
C PHE A 62 10.91 1.13 1.77
N PHE A 63 10.02 1.91 1.15
CA PHE A 63 9.13 1.46 0.09
C PHE A 63 9.65 1.78 -1.31
N ASP A 64 10.75 2.53 -1.44
CA ASP A 64 11.27 2.99 -2.72
C ASP A 64 12.23 1.96 -3.35
N PRO A 65 11.91 1.40 -4.53
CA PRO A 65 12.77 0.41 -5.18
C PRO A 65 14.03 1.02 -5.79
N ILE A 66 14.14 2.35 -5.92
CA ILE A 66 15.31 3.04 -6.50
C ILE A 66 16.62 2.76 -5.74
N LEU A 67 16.50 2.33 -4.48
CA LEU A 67 17.65 1.94 -3.67
C LEU A 67 18.26 0.60 -4.10
N SER A 68 17.53 -0.22 -4.86
CA SER A 68 18.09 -1.44 -5.45
C SER A 68 18.80 -1.13 -6.76
N GLY A 69 19.91 -1.82 -7.04
CA GLY A 69 20.61 -1.69 -8.33
C GLY A 69 19.74 -2.05 -9.56
N SER A 70 18.62 -2.77 -9.36
CA SER A 70 17.64 -3.06 -10.41
C SER A 70 16.52 -2.03 -10.55
N ASN A 71 16.24 -1.20 -9.54
CA ASN A 71 14.99 -0.41 -9.44
C ASN A 71 13.69 -1.24 -9.36
N TRP A 72 13.76 -2.51 -8.91
CA TRP A 72 12.60 -3.41 -8.78
C TRP A 72 12.35 -3.92 -7.35
N ILE A 73 13.29 -3.74 -6.43
CA ILE A 73 13.24 -4.30 -5.08
C ILE A 73 13.38 -3.15 -4.08
N SER A 74 12.44 -3.04 -3.13
CA SER A 74 12.58 -2.17 -1.95
C SER A 74 12.70 -3.03 -0.69
N CYS A 75 12.93 -2.39 0.46
CA CYS A 75 12.93 -3.11 1.74
C CYS A 75 11.58 -3.83 1.97
N ALA A 76 10.49 -3.17 1.58
CA ALA A 76 9.12 -3.69 1.69
C ALA A 76 8.83 -4.90 0.78
N THR A 77 9.64 -5.15 -0.25
CA THR A 77 9.51 -6.34 -1.10
C THR A 77 9.71 -7.62 -0.29
N CYS A 78 10.67 -7.61 0.64
CA CYS A 78 10.95 -8.76 1.50
C CYS A 78 10.37 -8.59 2.91
N HIS A 79 10.25 -7.35 3.40
CA HIS A 79 9.65 -7.06 4.72
C HIS A 79 8.27 -6.44 4.54
N ASN A 80 7.30 -7.24 4.09
CA ASN A 80 5.98 -6.76 3.70
C ASN A 80 5.08 -6.55 4.93
N PRO A 81 4.52 -5.35 5.18
CA PRO A 81 3.65 -5.09 6.32
C PRO A 81 2.38 -5.96 6.35
N GLY A 82 1.87 -6.39 5.19
CA GLY A 82 0.73 -7.30 5.07
C GLY A 82 1.05 -8.75 5.47
N LEU A 83 2.33 -9.11 5.59
CA LEU A 83 2.83 -10.44 5.97
C LEU A 83 3.64 -10.37 7.26
N ALA A 84 3.21 -9.53 8.22
CA ALA A 84 3.90 -9.31 9.48
C ALA A 84 5.40 -8.96 9.31
N TRP A 85 5.70 -8.18 8.26
CA TRP A 85 7.05 -7.74 7.88
C TRP A 85 8.01 -8.85 7.46
N THR A 86 7.45 -9.92 6.88
CA THR A 86 8.20 -11.01 6.22
C THR A 86 7.81 -11.10 4.74
N ASP A 87 8.39 -12.06 4.01
CA ASP A 87 8.06 -12.34 2.60
C ASP A 87 7.18 -13.57 2.43
N GLY A 88 6.87 -14.30 3.51
CA GLY A 88 6.09 -15.53 3.48
C GLY A 88 6.78 -16.73 2.80
N LEU A 89 8.08 -16.64 2.50
CA LEU A 89 8.82 -17.69 1.81
C LEU A 89 9.68 -18.49 2.78
N LYS A 90 9.93 -19.77 2.45
CA LYS A 90 10.89 -20.60 3.21
C LYS A 90 12.29 -19.98 3.21
N THR A 91 12.69 -19.42 2.07
CA THR A 91 13.97 -18.74 1.85
C THR A 91 13.75 -17.55 0.93
N ALA A 92 14.46 -16.46 1.17
CA ALA A 92 14.30 -15.22 0.44
C ALA A 92 14.70 -15.35 -1.04
N VAL A 93 14.12 -14.51 -1.89
CA VAL A 93 14.48 -14.36 -3.31
C VAL A 93 15.01 -12.95 -3.54
N GLY A 94 16.27 -12.84 -3.94
CA GLY A 94 16.94 -11.57 -4.18
C GLY A 94 16.94 -11.15 -5.66
N HIS A 95 17.82 -10.18 -5.96
CA HIS A 95 18.06 -9.68 -7.31
C HIS A 95 18.32 -10.80 -8.33
N ASN A 96 17.83 -10.62 -9.56
CA ASN A 96 17.84 -11.61 -10.64
C ASN A 96 17.22 -12.96 -10.27
N MET A 97 16.17 -12.96 -9.44
CA MET A 97 15.46 -14.16 -9.00
C MET A 97 16.36 -15.18 -8.28
N LYS A 98 17.46 -14.71 -7.67
CA LYS A 98 18.39 -15.58 -6.97
C LYS A 98 17.81 -16.04 -5.65
N ILE A 99 17.66 -17.35 -5.48
CA ILE A 99 17.30 -17.94 -4.18
C ILE A 99 18.46 -17.73 -3.19
N LEU A 100 18.15 -17.16 -2.03
CA LEU A 100 19.11 -16.92 -0.95
C LEU A 100 19.09 -18.09 0.05
N GLY A 101 20.14 -18.19 0.87
CA GLY A 101 20.30 -19.30 1.82
C GLY A 101 19.58 -19.12 3.17
N LYS A 102 18.81 -18.04 3.34
CA LYS A 102 18.16 -17.69 4.62
C LYS A 102 16.73 -17.23 4.37
N ASN A 103 15.87 -17.42 5.38
CA ASN A 103 14.54 -16.82 5.45
C ASN A 103 14.64 -15.31 5.75
N THR A 104 13.63 -14.54 5.32
CA THR A 104 13.50 -13.13 5.68
C THR A 104 12.79 -13.00 7.04
N PRO A 105 13.48 -12.57 8.11
CA PRO A 105 12.86 -12.39 9.42
C PRO A 105 11.93 -11.17 9.43
N THR A 106 11.10 -11.07 10.48
CA THR A 106 10.34 -9.85 10.76
C THR A 106 11.26 -8.71 11.23
N ILE A 107 10.85 -7.46 11.04
CA ILE A 107 11.54 -6.26 11.57
C ILE A 107 10.81 -5.61 12.76
N LEU A 108 9.81 -6.29 13.32
CA LEU A 108 9.12 -5.89 14.55
C LEU A 108 9.82 -6.43 15.81
#